data_AF-A0A961H311-F1
#
_entry.id   AF-A0A961H311-F1
#
_cell.length_a   1.000
_cell.length_b   1.000
_cell.length_c   1.000
_cell.angle_alpha   90.00
_cell.angle_beta   90.00
_cell.angle_gamma   90.00
#
_symmetry.space_group_name_H-M   'P 1'
#
loop_
_entity.id
_entity.type
_entity.pdbx_description
1 polymer ?
#
loop_
_entity_poly.entity_id
_entity_poly.type
_entity_poly.pdbx_seq_one_letter_code
_entity_poly.pdbx_strand_id
1 'polypeptide(L)' 'MSDVLINRPELENLGVYEFGWADSDVAGASARRGIDDEVVTDISRLKGEPEWML' A
#
# COMPACT_ATOMS: atom_id res chain seq x y z
N MET A 1 -2.98 -11.59 22.91
CA MET A 1 -1.61 -11.04 22.99
C MET A 1 -0.91 -11.41 21.70
N SER A 2 -0.40 -10.43 20.95
CA SER A 2 0.30 -10.70 19.68
C SER A 2 1.62 -11.43 19.93
N ASP A 3 1.97 -12.41 19.10
CA ASP A 3 3.20 -13.22 19.24
C ASP A 3 4.50 -12.39 19.28
N VAL A 4 4.45 -11.18 18.71
CA VAL A 4 5.54 -10.20 18.72
C VAL A 4 5.87 -9.74 20.15
N LEU A 5 4.85 -9.56 21.01
CA LEU A 5 5.04 -9.07 22.38
C LEU A 5 5.59 -10.16 23.32
N ILE A 6 5.26 -11.42 23.07
CA ILE A 6 5.77 -12.57 23.84
C ILE A 6 7.30 -12.67 23.71
N ASN A 7 7.83 -12.39 22.52
CA ASN A 7 9.27 -12.49 22.25
C ASN A 7 10.04 -11.20 22.57
N ARG A 8 9.35 -10.07 22.73
CA ARG A 8 9.94 -8.73 22.92
C ARG A 8 9.11 -7.90 23.94
N PRO A 9 9.16 -8.25 25.24
CA PRO A 9 8.35 -7.61 26.28
C PRO A 9 8.62 -6.11 26.43
N GLU A 10 9.82 -5.62 26.07
CA GLU A 10 10.17 -4.20 26.11
C GLU A 10 9.34 -3.32 25.16
N LEU A 11 8.68 -3.92 24.16
CA LEU A 11 7.86 -3.19 23.19
C LEU A 11 6.46 -2.85 23.74
N GLU A 12 6.01 -3.46 24.83
CA GLU A 12 4.69 -3.16 25.42
C GLU A 12 4.52 -1.67 25.79
N ASN A 13 5.61 -1.02 26.21
CA ASN A 13 5.59 0.40 26.64
C ASN A 13 5.85 1.39 25.51
N LEU A 14 6.30 0.92 24.34
CA LEU A 14 6.65 1.79 23.21
C LEU A 14 5.41 2.29 22.44
N GLY A 15 4.22 1.75 22.75
CA GLY A 15 2.98 2.09 22.07
C GLY A 15 2.99 1.67 20.61
N VAL A 16 1.92 2.02 19.89
CA VAL A 16 1.86 1.87 18.43
C VAL A 16 2.43 3.14 17.80
N TYR A 17 3.24 3.01 16.76
CA TYR A 17 3.79 4.16 16.04
C TYR A 17 2.67 4.97 15.37
N GLU A 18 2.39 6.17 15.89
CA GLU A 18 1.25 7.00 15.46
C GLU A 18 1.53 7.90 14.25
N PHE A 19 2.80 8.03 13.84
CA PHE A 19 3.22 8.96 12.78
C PHE A 19 3.38 8.28 11.40
N GLY A 20 2.81 7.09 11.22
CA GLY A 20 2.79 6.37 9.94
C GLY A 20 1.63 6.78 9.04
N TRP A 21 1.63 6.27 7.81
CA TRP A 21 0.46 6.34 6.92
C TRP A 21 -0.66 5.47 7.55
N ALA A 22 -1.70 6.11 8.08
CA ALA A 22 -2.86 5.43 8.67
C ALA A 22 -4.00 5.21 7.67
N ASP A 23 -3.89 5.81 6.48
CA ASP A 23 -4.90 5.67 5.43
C ASP A 23 -5.00 4.21 4.98
N SER A 24 -6.24 3.77 4.80
CA SER A 24 -6.51 2.42 4.33
C SER A 24 -5.97 2.25 2.91
N ASP A 25 -5.27 1.15 2.66
CA ASP A 25 -4.70 0.78 1.36
C ASP A 25 -5.73 0.16 0.39
N VAL A 26 -7.02 0.28 0.68
CA VAL A 26 -8.13 -0.33 -0.08
C VAL A 26 -8.07 0.02 -1.57
N ALA A 27 -7.69 1.25 -1.91
CA ALA A 27 -7.54 1.69 -3.30
C ALA A 27 -6.38 0.99 -4.04
N GLY A 28 -5.35 0.56 -3.33
CA GLY A 28 -4.21 -0.17 -3.86
C GLY A 28 -4.34 -1.70 -3.78
N ALA A 29 -5.36 -2.21 -3.08
CA ALA A 29 -5.52 -3.65 -2.83
C ALA A 29 -5.67 -4.47 -4.12
N SER A 30 -6.27 -3.89 -5.17
CA SER A 30 -6.41 -4.52 -6.48
C SER A 30 -5.28 -4.19 -7.46
N ALA A 31 -4.31 -3.36 -7.06
CA ALA A 31 -3.24 -2.95 -7.96
C ALA A 31 -2.28 -4.12 -8.22
N ARG A 32 -1.97 -4.35 -9.50
CA ARG A 32 -0.94 -5.33 -9.90
C ARG A 32 0.42 -4.85 -9.39
N ARG A 33 1.21 -5.77 -8.81
CA ARG A 33 2.58 -5.47 -8.40
C ARG A 33 3.52 -5.49 -9.61
N GLY A 34 4.46 -4.54 -9.63
CA GLY A 34 5.40 -4.37 -10.73
C GLY A 34 4.93 -3.35 -11.78
N ILE A 35 5.84 -2.92 -12.65
CA ILE A 35 5.56 -1.99 -13.74
C ILE A 35 5.95 -2.64 -15.07
N ASP A 36 5.03 -2.60 -16.03
CA ASP A 36 5.20 -3.02 -17.41
C ASP A 36 4.22 -2.22 -18.29
N ASP A 37 4.37 -2.32 -19.61
CA ASP A 37 3.58 -1.53 -20.56
C ASP A 37 2.07 -1.83 -20.46
N GLU A 38 1.69 -3.04 -20.09
CA GLU A 38 0.29 -3.42 -19.88
C GLU A 38 -0.29 -2.69 -18.66
N VAL A 39 0.44 -2.66 -17.55
CA VAL A 39 0.05 -1.95 -16.33
C VAL A 39 -0.11 -0.45 -16.60
N VAL A 40 0.79 0.16 -17.36
CA VAL A 40 0.70 1.58 -17.73
C VAL A 40 -0.54 1.85 -18.58
N THR A 41 -0.78 1.00 -19.60
CA THR A 41 -1.94 1.11 -20.48
C THR A 41 -3.26 0.97 -19.70
N ASP A 42 -3.33 0.02 -18.77
CA ASP A 42 -4.52 -0.21 -17.96
C ASP A 42 -4.80 0.95 -17.00
N ILE A 43 -3.77 1.51 -16.36
CA ILE A 43 -3.92 2.70 -15.51
C ILE A 43 -4.41 3.89 -16.33
N SER A 44 -3.83 4.13 -17.51
CA SER A 44 -4.22 5.24 -18.40
C SER A 44 -5.69 5.11 -18.84
N ARG A 45 -6.13 3.89 -19.18
CA ARG A 45 -7.54 3.59 -19.51
C ARG A 45 -8.47 3.83 -18.33
N LEU A 46 -8.10 3.38 -17.12
CA LEU A 46 -8.91 3.58 -15.90
C LEU A 46 -9.08 5.07 -15.56
N LYS A 47 -8.06 5.88 -15.88
CA LYS A 47 -8.09 7.34 -15.67
C LYS A 47 -8.77 8.11 -16.81
N GLY A 48 -9.10 7.45 -17.91
CA GLY A 48 -9.69 8.09 -19.09
C GLY A 48 -8.75 9.06 -19.77
N GLU A 49 -7.45 8.76 -19.77
CA GLU A 49 -6.44 9.63 -20.36
C GLU A 49 -6.41 9.51 -21.89
N PRO A 50 -6.02 10.59 -22.59
CA PRO A 50 -5.89 10.60 -24.05
C PRO A 50 -4.63 9.86 -24.51
N GLU A 51 -4.65 9.33 -25.75
CA GLU A 51 -3.56 8.51 -26.32
C GLU A 51 -2.17 9.15 -26.29
N TRP A 52 -2.05 10.48 -26.31
CA TRP A 52 -0.75 11.16 -26.24
C TRP A 52 -0.08 11.09 -24.85
N MET A 53 -0.82 10.65 -23.83
CA MET A 53 -0.28 10.38 -22.49
C MET A 53 0.09 8.91 -22.25
N LEU A 54 -0.12 8.04 -23.24
CA LEU A 54 0.23 6.63 -23.16
C LEU A 54 1.73 6.39 -23.44
#